data_AF-A0A257X1A6-F1
#
_entry.id   AF-A0A257X1A6-F1
#
_cell.length_a   1.000
_cell.length_b   1.000
_cell.length_c   1.000
_cell.angle_alpha   90.00
_cell.angle_beta   90.00
_cell.angle_gamma   90.00
#
_symmetry.space_group_name_H-M   'P 1'
#
loop_
_entity.id
_entity.type
_entity.pdbx_description
1 polymer ?
#
loop_
_entity_poly.entity_id
_entity_poly.type
_entity_poly.pdbx_seq_one_letter_code
_entity_poly.pdbx_strand_id
1 'polypeptide(L)'
;MRRRTFLHTLATVAAPLLAPTAAFATDDAVVVEPKELEGVLVNPGMGLETFNRFNPSGPKMPPGPGLLEPPANYPVCSIAYFRLWWQELEPKQGVFNFDRIESLLKQARAHGQDLALRFMPWFPPHWWQTPEWFKRQAAHYFRCRFRQWEGPQRGLSEQDYWAPDFNDAWFLDRTEALVQAFGEKFNGHPDLAYLDIGSV
;
A
#
# COMPACT_ATOMS: atom_id res chain seq x y z
N MET A 1 -21.69 -9.46 21.88
CA MET A 1 -21.36 -8.27 21.07
C MET A 1 -22.57 -7.87 20.24
N ARG A 2 -23.33 -6.85 20.63
CA ARG A 2 -24.56 -6.43 19.93
C ARG A 2 -24.20 -5.42 18.82
N ARG A 3 -24.51 -5.78 17.58
CA ARG A 3 -24.47 -4.92 16.39
C ARG A 3 -25.56 -3.85 16.48
N ARG A 4 -25.27 -2.61 16.06
CA ARG A 4 -26.27 -1.54 15.90
C ARG A 4 -26.59 -1.38 14.41
N THR A 5 -27.85 -1.58 14.08
CA THR A 5 -28.45 -1.33 12.76
C THR A 5 -29.00 0.09 12.74
N PHE A 6 -28.73 0.87 11.69
CA PHE A 6 -29.32 2.19 11.49
C PHE A 6 -30.59 2.06 10.62
N LEU A 7 -31.68 2.69 11.06
CA LEU A 7 -32.90 2.87 10.27
C LEU A 7 -33.12 4.37 10.01
N HIS A 8 -33.17 4.73 8.73
CA HIS A 8 -33.59 6.04 8.26
C HIS A 8 -35.10 6.21 8.42
N THR A 9 -35.55 7.36 8.93
CA THR A 9 -36.89 7.85 8.62
C THR A 9 -36.90 9.37 8.53
N LEU A 10 -37.39 9.88 7.40
CA LEU A 10 -37.75 11.29 7.16
C LEU A 10 -39.01 11.66 7.95
N ALA A 11 -39.08 12.87 8.51
CA ALA A 11 -40.33 13.64 8.63
C ALA A 11 -40.07 15.13 8.92
N THR A 12 -40.93 15.95 8.34
CA THR A 12 -40.89 17.40 8.13
C THR A 12 -41.72 18.14 9.20
N VAL A 13 -41.19 19.24 9.77
CA VAL A 13 -41.81 20.56 10.17
C VAL A 13 -43.07 20.53 11.09
N ALA A 14 -43.28 21.30 12.17
CA ALA A 14 -42.64 22.45 12.84
C ALA A 14 -43.26 22.65 14.26
N ALA A 15 -42.49 23.31 15.15
CA ALA A 15 -42.86 24.37 16.12
C ALA A 15 -41.92 24.30 17.35
N PRO A 16 -41.35 25.43 17.83
CA PRO A 16 -40.21 25.39 18.74
C PRO A 16 -40.68 25.24 20.19
N LEU A 17 -40.63 24.02 20.72
CA LEU A 17 -40.43 23.86 22.16
C LEU A 17 -38.95 24.06 22.43
N LEU A 18 -38.60 24.99 23.34
CA LEU A 18 -37.29 24.99 23.99
C LEU A 18 -37.09 23.60 24.60
N ALA A 19 -36.35 22.75 23.89
CA ALA A 19 -35.87 21.51 24.45
C ALA A 19 -34.84 21.87 25.54
N PRO A 20 -34.88 21.25 26.73
CA PRO A 20 -33.74 21.33 27.62
C PRO A 20 -32.56 20.75 26.83
N THR A 21 -31.51 21.54 26.64
CA THR A 21 -30.21 21.03 26.22
C THR A 21 -29.86 19.91 27.19
N ALA A 22 -30.00 18.66 26.74
CA ALA A 22 -29.45 17.53 27.45
C ALA A 22 -27.95 17.78 27.53
N ALA A 23 -27.49 18.24 28.69
CA ALA A 23 -26.09 18.25 29.00
C ALA A 23 -25.62 16.80 28.86
N PHE A 24 -24.71 16.55 27.92
CA PHE A 24 -23.96 15.31 27.92
C PHE A 24 -23.22 15.25 29.25
N ALA A 25 -23.71 14.44 30.19
CA ALA A 25 -22.99 14.14 31.42
C ALA A 25 -21.69 13.44 31.02
N THR A 26 -20.56 14.13 31.22
CA THR A 26 -19.20 13.64 30.97
C THR A 26 -18.70 12.85 32.18
N ASP A 27 -19.44 11.86 32.66
CA ASP A 27 -19.06 11.10 33.86
C ASP A 27 -17.93 10.08 33.60
N ASP A 28 -17.56 9.85 32.33
CA ASP A 28 -16.46 8.96 31.91
C ASP A 28 -15.24 9.72 31.37
N ALA A 29 -15.01 10.97 31.79
CA ALA A 29 -13.84 11.73 31.36
C ALA A 29 -12.56 11.19 32.04
N VAL A 30 -11.69 10.54 31.27
CA VAL A 30 -10.36 10.13 31.72
C VAL A 30 -9.37 11.24 31.39
N VAL A 31 -8.76 11.84 32.42
CA VAL A 31 -7.61 12.75 32.23
C VAL A 31 -6.36 11.90 31.98
N VAL A 32 -5.76 12.07 30.81
CA VAL A 32 -4.50 11.42 30.44
C VAL A 32 -3.44 12.51 30.29
N GLU A 33 -2.35 12.39 31.04
CA GLU A 33 -1.16 13.23 30.88
C GLU A 33 -0.08 12.41 30.17
N PRO A 34 0.14 12.62 28.86
CA PRO A 34 1.19 11.93 28.13
C PRO A 34 2.55 12.28 28.72
N LYS A 35 3.41 11.28 28.91
CA LYS A 35 4.80 11.52 29.28
C LYS A 35 5.59 11.94 28.05
N GLU A 36 6.46 12.93 28.23
CA GLU A 36 7.42 13.31 27.21
C GLU A 36 8.31 12.12 26.84
N LEU A 37 8.65 12.00 25.55
CA LEU A 37 9.48 10.95 24.99
C LEU A 37 10.65 11.60 24.25
N GLU A 38 11.87 11.19 24.57
CA GLU A 38 13.11 11.69 23.92
C GLU A 38 13.46 10.94 22.62
N GLY A 39 12.64 9.98 22.21
CA GLY A 39 12.84 9.10 21.05
C GLY A 39 11.71 9.16 20.02
N VAL A 40 11.83 8.35 18.96
CA VAL A 40 10.79 8.25 17.92
C VAL A 40 9.58 7.49 18.46
N LEU A 41 8.40 8.11 18.38
CA LEU A 41 7.14 7.45 18.69
C LEU A 41 6.80 6.45 17.57
N VAL A 42 6.84 5.17 17.90
CA VAL A 42 6.41 4.09 16.99
C VAL A 42 4.90 3.92 17.13
N ASN A 43 4.14 4.56 16.24
CA ASN A 43 2.68 4.51 16.26
C ASN A 43 2.18 3.25 15.53
N PRO A 44 1.45 2.33 16.18
CA PRO A 44 0.89 1.16 15.50
C PRO A 44 0.02 1.57 14.29
N GLY A 45 0.24 0.93 13.14
CA GLY A 45 -0.53 1.19 11.92
C GLY A 45 -0.31 2.55 11.25
N MET A 46 0.64 3.38 11.70
CA MET A 46 0.87 4.72 11.16
C MET A 46 2.34 5.16 11.30
N GLY A 47 2.73 6.20 10.55
CA GLY A 47 4.02 6.87 10.72
C GLY A 47 5.07 6.39 9.72
N LEU A 48 6.29 6.14 10.20
CA LEU A 48 7.40 5.70 9.36
C LEU A 48 7.29 4.20 9.06
N GLU A 49 7.79 3.80 7.89
CA GLU A 49 7.68 2.42 7.39
C GLU A 49 9.02 1.92 6.86
N THR A 50 9.31 0.64 7.06
CA THR A 50 10.49 0.02 6.43
C THR A 50 10.21 -0.31 4.97
N PHE A 51 10.88 0.39 4.05
CA PHE A 51 10.70 0.19 2.60
C PHE A 51 11.46 -1.04 2.07
N ASN A 52 10.70 -2.02 1.56
CA ASN A 52 11.16 -3.31 1.02
C ASN A 52 12.10 -4.08 1.97
N ARG A 53 11.87 -3.97 3.28
CA ARG A 53 12.62 -4.67 4.33
C ARG A 53 11.82 -4.74 5.64
N PHE A 54 12.36 -5.45 6.63
CA PHE A 54 11.83 -5.56 7.99
C PHE A 54 12.77 -4.93 9.03
N ASN A 55 12.29 -4.74 10.26
CA ASN A 55 13.08 -4.39 11.44
C ASN A 55 13.97 -5.54 11.92
N PRO A 56 15.03 -5.30 12.72
CA PRO A 56 15.76 -4.04 12.74
C PRO A 56 16.22 -3.72 11.32
N SER A 57 16.35 -2.45 10.96
CA SER A 57 16.82 -1.99 9.64
C SER A 57 18.30 -2.38 9.42
N GLY A 58 18.58 -3.69 9.37
CA GLY A 58 19.84 -4.28 9.01
C GLY A 58 19.93 -4.50 7.50
N PRO A 59 21.12 -4.82 6.99
CA PRO A 59 21.29 -5.10 5.57
C PRO A 59 20.69 -6.47 5.19
N LYS A 60 20.25 -6.56 3.92
CA LYS A 60 19.94 -7.73 3.06
C LYS A 60 18.47 -8.13 2.81
N MET A 61 17.81 -7.38 1.92
CA MET A 61 17.41 -7.96 0.62
C MET A 61 18.57 -7.66 -0.36
N PRO A 62 18.88 -8.47 -1.40
CA PRO A 62 19.92 -8.09 -2.34
C PRO A 62 19.57 -6.69 -2.86
N PRO A 63 20.54 -5.76 -2.89
CA PRO A 63 20.27 -4.42 -3.38
C PRO A 63 19.81 -4.56 -4.83
N GLY A 64 18.49 -4.46 -5.02
CA GLY A 64 17.96 -4.08 -6.32
C GLY A 64 18.64 -2.76 -6.70
N PRO A 65 18.93 -2.52 -7.98
CA PRO A 65 19.61 -1.31 -8.40
C PRO A 65 18.92 -0.07 -7.79
N GLY A 66 19.66 0.69 -6.98
CA GLY A 66 19.15 1.90 -6.32
C GLY A 66 18.64 1.75 -4.88
N LEU A 67 18.70 0.58 -4.25
CA LEU A 67 18.42 0.44 -2.81
C LEU A 67 19.68 0.71 -1.99
N LEU A 68 19.80 1.92 -1.45
CA LEU A 68 20.83 2.27 -0.48
C LEU A 68 20.58 1.55 0.85
N GLU A 69 21.66 1.23 1.58
CA GLU A 69 21.50 0.84 2.98
C GLU A 69 20.94 2.04 3.76
N PRO A 70 19.91 1.82 4.60
CA PRO A 70 19.36 2.86 5.44
C PRO A 70 20.48 3.33 6.39
N PRO A 71 20.48 4.61 6.77
CA PRO A 71 21.43 5.09 7.73
C PRO A 71 21.25 4.34 9.05
N ALA A 72 22.32 4.17 9.82
CA ALA A 72 22.30 3.39 11.06
C ALA A 72 21.28 3.89 12.10
N ASN A 73 20.85 5.14 11.98
CA ASN A 73 19.84 5.78 12.83
C ASN A 73 18.42 5.76 12.23
N TYR A 74 18.14 4.94 11.21
CA TYR A 74 16.79 4.77 10.73
C TYR A 74 15.92 4.17 11.85
N PRO A 75 14.74 4.75 12.14
CA PRO A 75 13.95 4.34 13.28
C PRO A 75 13.28 2.98 13.07
N VAL A 76 13.00 2.31 14.19
CA VAL A 76 12.09 1.16 14.21
C VAL A 76 10.71 1.62 13.75
N CYS A 77 10.10 0.87 12.85
CA CYS A 77 8.81 1.20 12.26
C CYS A 77 7.74 0.17 12.66
N SER A 78 6.47 0.57 12.77
CA SER A 78 5.36 -0.35 13.03
C SER A 78 4.92 -1.11 11.77
N ILE A 79 5.23 -0.60 10.59
CA ILE A 79 4.81 -1.16 9.29
C ILE A 79 6.03 -1.50 8.44
N ALA A 80 5.99 -2.66 7.79
CA ALA A 80 6.89 -3.05 6.71
C ALA A 80 6.18 -2.91 5.36
N TYR A 81 6.70 -2.06 4.48
CA TYR A 81 6.07 -1.72 3.21
C TYR A 81 6.79 -2.36 2.03
N PHE A 82 6.08 -3.17 1.25
CA PHE A 82 6.65 -3.85 0.08
C PHE A 82 5.94 -3.49 -1.21
N ARG A 83 6.73 -3.28 -2.27
CA ARG A 83 6.23 -3.11 -3.63
C ARG A 83 6.33 -4.43 -4.38
N LEU A 84 5.20 -4.88 -4.93
CA LEU A 84 5.11 -6.13 -5.67
C LEU A 84 4.73 -5.84 -7.12
N TRP A 85 5.50 -6.38 -8.06
CA TRP A 85 5.23 -6.19 -9.48
C TRP A 85 4.08 -7.07 -9.94
N TRP A 86 3.25 -6.55 -10.84
CA TRP A 86 2.09 -7.27 -11.35
C TRP A 86 2.47 -8.61 -11.99
N GLN A 87 3.59 -8.69 -12.71
CA GLN A 87 4.08 -9.96 -13.27
C GLN A 87 4.30 -11.05 -12.21
N GLU A 88 4.66 -10.69 -10.97
CA GLU A 88 4.83 -11.66 -9.88
C GLU A 88 3.48 -12.14 -9.33
N LEU A 89 2.49 -11.25 -9.28
CA LEU A 89 1.17 -11.48 -8.72
C LEU A 89 0.23 -12.21 -9.68
N GLU A 90 0.39 -11.99 -10.99
CA GLU A 90 -0.40 -12.62 -12.05
C GLU A 90 0.52 -13.12 -13.19
N PRO A 91 1.33 -14.16 -12.93
CA PRO A 91 2.32 -14.67 -13.90
C PRO A 91 1.69 -15.17 -15.21
N LYS A 92 0.44 -15.64 -15.17
CA LYS A 92 -0.37 -15.98 -16.34
C LYS A 92 -1.74 -15.33 -16.17
N GLN A 93 -2.39 -14.97 -17.27
CA GLN A 93 -3.72 -14.35 -17.26
C GLN A 93 -4.70 -15.18 -16.41
N GLY A 94 -5.26 -14.55 -15.37
CA GLY A 94 -6.21 -15.17 -14.43
C GLY A 94 -5.61 -16.17 -13.44
N VAL A 95 -4.28 -16.35 -13.43
CA VAL A 95 -3.59 -17.23 -12.47
C VAL A 95 -2.83 -16.36 -11.48
N PHE A 96 -3.42 -16.20 -10.29
CA PHE A 96 -2.84 -15.37 -9.23
C PHE A 96 -1.86 -16.15 -8.36
N ASN A 97 -0.73 -15.51 -8.02
CA ASN A 97 0.29 -16.05 -7.13
C ASN A 97 0.51 -15.11 -5.95
N PHE A 98 0.21 -15.60 -4.75
CA PHE A 98 0.31 -14.84 -3.51
C PHE A 98 1.32 -15.43 -2.51
N ASP A 99 2.13 -16.40 -2.92
CA ASP A 99 3.10 -17.08 -2.03
C ASP A 99 4.09 -16.09 -1.40
N ARG A 100 4.53 -15.09 -2.18
CA ARG A 100 5.40 -14.03 -1.68
C ARG A 100 4.70 -13.20 -0.61
N ILE A 101 3.40 -12.89 -0.78
CA ILE A 101 2.63 -12.13 0.21
C ILE A 101 2.51 -12.90 1.52
N GLU A 102 2.20 -14.20 1.46
CA GLU A 102 2.13 -15.04 2.67
C GLU A 102 3.46 -15.11 3.41
N SER A 103 4.56 -15.22 2.65
CA SER A 103 5.91 -15.18 3.22
C SER A 103 6.20 -13.83 3.89
N LEU A 104 5.80 -12.72 3.26
CA LEU A 104 5.98 -11.38 3.82
C LEU A 104 5.13 -11.17 5.07
N LEU A 105 3.89 -11.66 5.13
CA LEU A 105 3.05 -11.59 6.32
C LEU A 105 3.69 -12.31 7.51
N LYS A 106 4.22 -13.52 7.28
CA LYS A 106 4.93 -14.30 8.31
C LYS A 106 6.17 -13.56 8.81
N GLN A 107 6.94 -12.96 7.91
CA GLN A 107 8.14 -12.19 8.26
C GLN A 107 7.77 -10.90 9.01
N ALA A 108 6.78 -10.14 8.53
CA ALA A 108 6.30 -8.92 9.20
C ALA A 108 5.94 -9.22 10.65
N ARG A 109 5.12 -10.26 10.88
CA ARG A 109 4.76 -10.74 12.22
C ARG A 109 5.99 -11.10 13.05
N ALA A 110 6.95 -11.85 12.49
CA ALA A 110 8.17 -12.24 13.19
C ALA A 110 9.03 -11.04 13.62
N HIS A 111 8.92 -9.92 12.89
CA HIS A 111 9.62 -8.66 13.15
C HIS A 111 8.78 -7.63 13.92
N GLY A 112 7.59 -8.01 14.40
CA GLY A 112 6.70 -7.14 15.17
C GLY A 112 6.13 -5.99 14.35
N GLN A 113 5.94 -6.20 13.05
CA GLN A 113 5.39 -5.21 12.12
C GLN A 113 4.11 -5.72 11.45
N ASP A 114 3.22 -4.79 11.11
CA ASP A 114 2.17 -5.04 10.14
C ASP A 114 2.76 -4.96 8.72
N LEU A 115 2.14 -5.65 7.77
CA LEU A 115 2.52 -5.60 6.37
C LEU A 115 1.68 -4.56 5.63
N ALA A 116 2.34 -3.63 4.95
CA ALA A 116 1.73 -2.80 3.92
C ALA A 116 2.26 -3.22 2.54
N LEU A 117 1.38 -3.19 1.55
CA LEU A 117 1.71 -3.62 0.20
C LEU A 117 1.35 -2.54 -0.80
N ARG A 118 2.10 -2.46 -1.90
CA ARG A 118 1.68 -1.76 -3.11
C ARG A 118 1.73 -2.69 -4.30
N PHE A 119 0.63 -2.74 -5.05
CA PHE A 119 0.58 -3.41 -6.34
C PHE A 119 1.08 -2.46 -7.42
N MET A 120 2.19 -2.84 -8.04
CA MET A 120 2.86 -2.04 -9.04
C MET A 120 2.63 -2.63 -10.44
N PRO A 121 1.76 -2.02 -11.27
CA PRO A 121 1.55 -2.48 -12.63
C PRO A 121 2.75 -2.18 -13.55
N TRP A 122 3.43 -1.05 -13.32
CA TRP A 122 4.49 -0.54 -14.19
C TRP A 122 5.31 0.59 -13.54
N PHE A 123 6.62 0.65 -13.81
CA PHE A 123 7.55 1.73 -13.49
C PHE A 123 8.82 1.65 -14.37
N PRO A 124 9.25 2.75 -15.03
CA PRO A 124 10.50 2.75 -15.81
C PRO A 124 11.72 2.66 -14.88
N PRO A 125 12.87 2.10 -15.30
CA PRO A 125 13.23 1.66 -16.65
C PRO A 125 12.97 0.16 -16.90
N HIS A 126 12.20 -0.53 -16.05
CA HIS A 126 12.14 -1.98 -16.08
C HIS A 126 10.97 -2.49 -16.93
N TRP A 127 11.29 -3.18 -18.02
CA TRP A 127 10.30 -3.71 -18.97
C TRP A 127 9.58 -4.98 -18.48
N TRP A 128 10.10 -5.67 -17.45
CA TRP A 128 9.62 -6.98 -16.99
C TRP A 128 8.57 -6.93 -15.87
N GLN A 129 8.10 -5.73 -15.49
CA GLN A 129 7.21 -5.56 -14.34
C GLN A 129 5.74 -5.83 -14.67
N THR A 130 5.31 -5.42 -15.86
CA THR A 130 3.97 -5.72 -16.39
C THR A 130 4.00 -7.11 -17.05
N PRO A 131 3.03 -8.00 -16.77
CA PRO A 131 3.04 -9.35 -17.33
C PRO A 131 3.11 -9.35 -18.86
N GLU A 132 3.96 -10.22 -19.41
CA GLU A 132 4.16 -10.28 -20.87
C GLU A 132 2.90 -10.73 -21.63
N TRP A 133 2.05 -11.55 -21.00
CA TRP A 133 0.75 -11.92 -21.59
C TRP A 133 -0.16 -10.71 -21.77
N PHE A 134 -0.12 -9.76 -20.83
CA PHE A 134 -0.90 -8.53 -20.91
C PHE A 134 -0.37 -7.63 -22.03
N LYS A 135 0.95 -7.42 -22.10
CA LYS A 135 1.57 -6.60 -23.15
C LYS A 135 1.21 -7.05 -24.56
N ARG A 136 1.14 -8.37 -24.80
CA ARG A 136 0.79 -8.95 -26.11
C ARG A 136 -0.68 -8.74 -26.51
N GLN A 137 -1.55 -8.50 -25.54
CA GLN A 137 -3.00 -8.36 -25.75
C GLN A 137 -3.47 -6.91 -25.61
N ALA A 138 -2.66 -6.03 -25.01
CA ALA A 138 -3.00 -4.63 -24.77
C ALA A 138 -3.23 -3.88 -26.09
N ALA A 139 -4.45 -3.37 -26.28
CA ALA A 139 -4.81 -2.57 -27.45
C ALA A 139 -4.29 -1.13 -27.34
N HIS A 140 -4.28 -0.56 -26.12
CA HIS A 140 -3.83 0.79 -25.84
C HIS A 140 -2.62 0.77 -24.92
N TYR A 141 -1.59 1.53 -25.29
CA TYR A 141 -0.37 1.72 -24.53
C TYR A 141 0.31 3.02 -24.94
N PHE A 142 1.18 3.51 -24.05
CA PHE A 142 2.00 4.68 -24.31
C PHE A 142 3.46 4.30 -24.55
N ARG A 143 4.15 5.16 -25.31
CA ARG A 143 5.61 5.19 -25.39
C ARG A 143 6.09 6.37 -24.57
N CYS A 144 6.61 6.10 -23.39
CA CYS A 144 7.07 7.11 -22.45
C CYS A 144 8.58 7.29 -22.58
N ARG A 145 9.03 8.53 -22.75
CA ARG A 145 10.47 8.87 -22.69
C ARG A 145 10.85 9.09 -21.24
N PHE A 146 11.77 8.27 -20.75
CA PHE A 146 12.33 8.47 -19.41
C PHE A 146 13.77 8.93 -19.54
N ARG A 147 14.08 10.03 -18.85
CA ARG A 147 15.44 10.54 -18.73
C ARG A 147 16.04 10.08 -17.42
N GLN A 148 17.18 9.39 -17.51
CA GLN A 148 17.92 8.94 -16.34
C GLN A 148 19.25 9.67 -16.25
N TRP A 149 19.57 10.18 -15.07
CA TRP A 149 20.91 10.69 -14.79
C TRP A 149 21.87 9.50 -14.60
N GLU A 150 22.88 9.41 -15.47
CA GLU A 150 23.88 8.34 -15.43
C GLU A 150 25.19 8.76 -14.77
N GLY A 151 25.20 9.92 -14.11
CA GLY A 151 26.37 10.47 -13.44
C GLY A 151 27.05 11.60 -14.22
N PRO A 152 27.98 12.32 -13.57
CA PRO A 152 28.58 13.54 -14.11
C PRO A 152 29.37 13.34 -15.40
N GLN A 153 29.93 12.14 -15.66
CA GLN A 153 30.65 11.87 -16.92
C GLN A 153 29.72 11.48 -18.08
N ARG A 154 28.58 10.84 -17.80
CA ARG A 154 27.66 10.30 -18.82
C ARG A 154 26.46 11.21 -19.09
N GLY A 155 26.12 12.09 -18.16
CA GLY A 155 25.02 13.02 -18.30
C GLY A 155 23.65 12.34 -18.21
N LEU A 156 22.67 12.90 -18.92
CA LEU A 156 21.33 12.34 -19.02
C LEU A 156 21.27 11.36 -20.20
N SER A 157 20.85 10.12 -19.95
CA SER A 157 20.36 9.24 -21.01
C SER A 157 18.86 9.40 -21.17
N GLU A 158 18.35 9.18 -22.38
CA GLU A 158 16.92 9.13 -22.68
C GLU A 158 16.61 7.80 -23.36
N GLN A 159 15.59 7.11 -22.87
CA GLN A 159 15.13 5.84 -23.45
C GLN A 159 13.60 5.84 -23.54
N ASP A 160 13.09 5.20 -24.58
CA ASP A 160 11.66 4.96 -24.77
C ASP A 160 11.25 3.67 -24.04
N TYR A 161 10.23 3.77 -23.18
CA TYR A 161 9.62 2.65 -22.49
C TYR A 161 8.18 2.46 -22.93
N TRP A 162 7.76 1.21 -23.05
CA TRP A 162 6.35 0.86 -23.15
C TRP A 162 5.70 1.04 -21.78
N ALA A 163 4.52 1.67 -21.72
CA ALA A 163 3.70 1.79 -20.52
C ALA A 163 2.26 1.39 -20.84
N PRO A 164 1.57 0.64 -19.96
CA PRO A 164 0.15 0.37 -20.15
C PRO A 164 -0.64 1.68 -20.05
N ASP A 165 -1.75 1.78 -20.79
CA ASP A 165 -2.73 2.83 -20.54
C ASP A 165 -3.56 2.44 -19.31
N PHE A 166 -3.43 3.19 -18.22
CA PHE A 166 -4.14 2.92 -16.97
C PHE A 166 -5.65 3.19 -17.06
N ASN A 167 -6.12 3.89 -18.10
CA ASN A 167 -7.54 4.11 -18.35
C ASN A 167 -8.15 3.11 -19.34
N ASP A 168 -7.34 2.20 -19.89
CA ASP A 168 -7.84 1.18 -20.80
C ASP A 168 -8.75 0.19 -20.07
N ALA A 169 -9.87 -0.16 -20.69
CA ALA A 169 -10.87 -1.03 -20.08
C ALA A 169 -10.31 -2.43 -19.76
N TRP A 170 -9.40 -2.95 -20.59
CA TRP A 170 -8.76 -4.24 -20.34
C TRP A 170 -7.74 -4.14 -19.20
N PHE A 171 -6.99 -3.05 -19.11
CA PHE A 171 -6.14 -2.79 -17.94
C PHE A 171 -6.95 -2.78 -16.65
N LEU A 172 -8.04 -2.00 -16.61
CA LEU A 172 -8.90 -1.88 -15.44
C LEU A 172 -9.51 -3.23 -15.05
N ASP A 173 -10.10 -3.98 -15.99
CA ASP A 173 -10.64 -5.34 -15.74
C ASP A 173 -9.61 -6.27 -15.10
N ARG A 174 -8.37 -6.28 -15.61
CA ARG A 174 -7.36 -7.17 -15.05
C ARG A 174 -6.89 -6.74 -13.66
N THR A 175 -6.70 -5.44 -13.44
CA THR A 175 -6.33 -4.93 -12.10
C THR A 175 -7.44 -5.13 -11.07
N GLU A 176 -8.70 -4.96 -11.47
CA GLU A 176 -9.86 -5.26 -10.62
C GLU A 176 -9.90 -6.75 -10.25
N ALA A 177 -9.71 -7.66 -11.22
CA ALA A 177 -9.66 -9.09 -10.95
C ALA A 177 -8.53 -9.47 -9.96
N LEU A 178 -7.36 -8.83 -10.08
CA LEU A 178 -6.25 -9.02 -9.13
C LEU A 178 -6.61 -8.54 -7.72
N VAL A 179 -7.18 -7.34 -7.60
CA VAL A 179 -7.60 -6.77 -6.31
C VAL A 179 -8.72 -7.60 -5.68
N GLN A 180 -9.67 -8.08 -6.49
CA GLN A 180 -10.73 -8.96 -6.02
C GLN A 180 -10.17 -10.28 -5.48
N ALA A 181 -9.31 -10.97 -6.25
CA ALA A 181 -8.70 -12.22 -5.80
C ALA A 181 -7.84 -12.04 -4.55
N PHE A 182 -7.15 -10.90 -4.42
CA PHE A 182 -6.45 -10.54 -3.20
C PHE A 182 -7.42 -10.34 -2.03
N GLY A 183 -8.51 -9.58 -2.23
CA GLY A 183 -9.54 -9.33 -1.24
C GLY A 183 -10.21 -10.61 -0.75
N GLU A 184 -10.55 -11.54 -1.64
CA GLU A 184 -11.12 -12.85 -1.30
C GLU A 184 -10.21 -13.65 -0.34
N LYS A 185 -8.88 -13.49 -0.46
CA LYS A 185 -7.89 -14.23 0.33
C LYS A 185 -7.47 -13.51 1.61
N PHE A 186 -7.33 -12.18 1.58
CA PHE A 186 -6.65 -11.42 2.63
C PHE A 186 -7.52 -10.36 3.32
N ASN A 187 -8.76 -10.14 2.91
CA ASN A 187 -9.62 -9.16 3.56
C ASN A 187 -9.83 -9.48 5.05
N GLY A 188 -9.54 -8.50 5.92
CA GLY A 188 -9.60 -8.65 7.37
C GLY A 188 -8.42 -9.41 8.00
N HIS A 189 -7.34 -9.67 7.26
CA HIS A 189 -6.14 -10.30 7.81
C HIS A 189 -5.53 -9.38 8.90
N PRO A 190 -5.25 -9.89 10.12
CA PRO A 190 -4.86 -9.04 11.26
C PRO A 190 -3.49 -8.38 11.09
N ASP A 191 -2.59 -8.98 10.31
CA ASP A 191 -1.24 -8.45 10.07
C ASP A 191 -1.11 -7.66 8.75
N LEU A 192 -2.23 -7.37 8.07
CA LEU A 192 -2.23 -6.57 6.84
C LEU A 192 -2.76 -5.17 7.17
N ALA A 193 -1.89 -4.17 7.10
CA ALA A 193 -2.23 -2.78 7.40
C ALA A 193 -3.08 -2.17 6.26
N TYR A 194 -2.56 -2.20 5.04
CA TYR A 194 -3.24 -1.64 3.87
C TYR A 194 -2.65 -2.14 2.54
N LEU A 195 -3.39 -1.89 1.46
CA LEU A 195 -2.97 -2.07 0.08
C LEU A 195 -3.01 -0.72 -0.65
N ASP A 196 -1.88 -0.32 -1.21
CA ASP A 196 -1.70 0.84 -2.09
C ASP A 196 -1.81 0.41 -3.57
N ILE A 197 -2.47 1.24 -4.39
CA ILE A 197 -2.72 0.98 -5.80
C ILE A 197 -1.73 1.78 -6.64
N GLY A 198 -0.84 1.09 -7.34
CA GLY A 198 0.24 1.73 -8.09
C GLY A 198 -0.12 2.28 -9.46
N SER A 199 -1.39 2.30 -9.84
CA SER A 199 -1.89 2.80 -11.14
C SER A 199 -2.53 4.20 -11.07
N VAL A 200 -2.33 4.94 -9.97
CA VAL A 200 -2.81 6.33 -9.79
C VAL A 200 -1.77 7.36 -10.20
#